data_AF-A0A966XWA0-F1
#
_entry.id   AF-A0A966XWA0-F1
#
_cell.length_a   1.000
_cell.length_b   1.000
_cell.length_c   1.000
_cell.angle_alpha   90.00
_cell.angle_beta   90.00
_cell.angle_gamma   90.00
#
_symmetry.space_group_name_H-M   'P 1'
#
loop_
_entity.id
_entity.type
_entity.pdbx_description
1 polymer ?
#
loop_
_entity_poly.entity_id
_entity_poly.type
_entity_poly.pdbx_seq_one_letter_code
_entity_poly.pdbx_strand_id
1 'polypeptide(L)'
;FGNAEFLAADPFHEGGNTNGIDLAACARQIYAPMSNAYPDVTWVFQSWWVNPRQPMLDALDKSRCLVLDLYCEDHENWRSRDQFGGAPWLWCSIHNFGGNHFIASRLAWMAEGPAKALAEAGPGKGMMRGIGGLMEGSDTHPAVWEMLFAQSWRTNPPDYKLWLDEYMRCRYGTADPAARRALQTLFDSAWNIQGPRQGPKILHHGSAVCARPSLDPNQRASPSAGTAPPYGETNLVVAWRQLLDAAPACGASDAYRYDVADLGREVMADLGTRYHQAILRAFRARDARQLEVLSQRMLALIRDMDALAGTRKEFLLGSWIADARAWGQTPDEKKLCEENARALLTTWTVPQSHVDYANRQWNGLLGRFYYHRWQMWLSALRDAVGQPGPFDPEPIRQKIQDWEYGWTRATDSFPVEPSGDTVAIAKKQLARYSSDAFAQDLLNEQPGKSGK
;
A
#
# COMPACT_ATOMS: atom_id res chain seq x y z
N PHE A 1 -13.80 2.22 -31.19
CA PHE A 1 -14.44 2.20 -29.86
C PHE A 1 -15.84 2.83 -29.83
N GLY A 2 -16.31 3.52 -30.89
CA GLY A 2 -17.69 4.05 -30.94
C GLY A 2 -17.79 5.48 -30.41
N ASN A 3 -19.02 5.91 -30.08
CA ASN A 3 -19.29 7.23 -29.51
C ASN A 3 -18.74 7.35 -28.07
N ALA A 4 -18.32 8.54 -27.65
CA ALA A 4 -17.81 8.81 -26.30
C ALA A 4 -18.58 9.94 -25.62
N GLU A 5 -19.05 9.69 -24.40
CA GLU A 5 -19.73 10.70 -23.55
C GLU A 5 -18.76 11.39 -22.59
N PHE A 6 -17.70 10.70 -22.19
CA PHE A 6 -16.69 11.20 -21.26
C PHE A 6 -15.30 10.97 -21.85
N LEU A 7 -14.45 12.01 -21.83
CA LEU A 7 -13.05 11.92 -22.20
C LEU A 7 -12.19 12.53 -21.09
N ALA A 8 -11.08 11.89 -20.76
CA ALA A 8 -10.14 12.37 -19.75
C ALA A 8 -8.83 12.82 -20.40
N ALA A 9 -8.30 13.96 -19.96
CA ALA A 9 -6.98 14.45 -20.33
C ALA A 9 -6.50 15.44 -19.26
N ASP A 10 -5.26 15.27 -18.77
CA ASP A 10 -4.75 16.04 -17.63
C ASP A 10 -3.42 16.71 -17.98
N PRO A 11 -3.43 17.82 -18.74
CA PRO A 11 -2.22 18.57 -19.01
C PRO A 11 -1.62 19.12 -17.70
N PHE A 12 -0.29 19.15 -17.64
CA PHE A 12 0.46 19.61 -16.45
C PHE A 12 0.30 18.73 -15.20
N HIS A 13 -0.19 17.50 -15.33
CA HIS A 13 -0.26 16.54 -14.22
C HIS A 13 1.15 16.30 -13.61
N GLU A 14 1.23 16.42 -12.28
CA GLU A 14 2.47 16.27 -11.47
C GLU A 14 3.71 17.05 -11.97
N GLY A 15 3.49 18.14 -12.73
CA GLY A 15 4.59 18.97 -13.20
C GLY A 15 4.22 19.77 -14.44
N GLY A 16 5.05 19.66 -15.48
CA GLY A 16 4.98 20.49 -16.67
C GLY A 16 5.43 21.94 -16.43
N ASN A 17 5.33 22.76 -17.47
CA ASN A 17 5.72 24.17 -17.44
C ASN A 17 4.60 25.01 -18.05
N THR A 18 4.08 25.96 -17.27
CA THR A 18 3.01 26.87 -17.69
C THR A 18 3.52 28.28 -18.02
N ASN A 19 4.84 28.53 -17.97
CA ASN A 19 5.41 29.83 -18.23
C ASN A 19 5.14 30.26 -19.67
N GLY A 20 4.52 31.42 -19.85
CA GLY A 20 4.14 31.95 -21.16
C GLY A 20 2.93 31.26 -21.79
N ILE A 21 2.25 30.33 -21.10
CA ILE A 21 1.04 29.67 -21.60
C ILE A 21 -0.20 30.41 -21.12
N ASP A 22 -1.06 30.83 -22.05
CA ASP A 22 -2.44 31.20 -21.74
C ASP A 22 -3.24 29.93 -21.46
N LEU A 23 -3.42 29.63 -20.16
CA LEU A 23 -4.13 28.45 -19.68
C LEU A 23 -5.59 28.41 -20.14
N ALA A 24 -6.25 29.56 -20.25
CA ALA A 24 -7.64 29.61 -20.71
C ALA A 24 -7.75 29.27 -22.20
N ALA A 25 -6.84 29.82 -23.02
CA ALA A 25 -6.76 29.45 -24.43
C ALA A 25 -6.37 27.98 -24.62
N CYS A 26 -5.42 27.47 -23.83
CA CYS A 26 -5.01 26.07 -23.83
C CYS A 26 -6.20 25.13 -23.59
N ALA A 27 -7.02 25.40 -22.56
CA ALA A 27 -8.21 24.61 -22.26
C ALA A 27 -9.20 24.59 -23.44
N ARG A 28 -9.52 25.74 -24.02
CA ARG A 28 -10.41 25.83 -25.19
C ARG A 28 -9.87 25.06 -26.40
N GLN A 29 -8.56 25.14 -26.65
CA GLN A 29 -7.92 24.45 -27.77
C GLN A 29 -7.87 22.93 -27.59
N ILE A 30 -7.80 22.43 -26.35
CA ILE A 30 -7.91 20.99 -26.06
C ILE A 30 -9.36 20.52 -26.19
N TYR A 31 -10.31 21.29 -25.66
CA TYR A 31 -11.73 20.91 -25.65
C TYR A 31 -12.42 20.99 -27.03
N ALA A 32 -12.01 21.94 -27.88
CA ALA A 32 -12.60 22.11 -29.21
C ALA A 32 -12.57 20.85 -30.09
N PRO A 33 -11.43 20.13 -30.26
CA PRO A 33 -11.43 18.89 -31.02
C PRO A 33 -12.23 17.77 -30.34
N MET A 34 -12.26 17.70 -29.00
CA MET A 34 -13.09 16.72 -28.28
C MET A 34 -14.57 16.93 -28.61
N SER A 35 -15.06 18.15 -28.47
CA SER A 35 -16.48 18.48 -28.69
C SER A 35 -16.87 18.47 -30.17
N ASN A 36 -15.96 18.77 -31.09
CA ASN A 36 -16.20 18.61 -32.53
C ASN A 36 -16.37 17.13 -32.92
N ALA A 37 -15.60 16.22 -32.31
CA ALA A 37 -15.75 14.79 -32.53
C ALA A 37 -17.00 14.23 -31.83
N TYR A 38 -17.33 14.76 -30.66
CA TYR A 38 -18.40 14.29 -29.78
C TYR A 38 -19.17 15.49 -29.20
N PRO A 39 -20.27 15.93 -29.85
CA PRO A 39 -20.95 17.19 -29.51
C PRO A 39 -21.37 17.34 -28.04
N ASP A 40 -21.61 16.22 -27.35
CA ASP A 40 -22.06 16.19 -25.96
C ASP A 40 -21.00 15.76 -24.94
N VAL A 41 -19.72 15.69 -25.34
CA VAL A 41 -18.67 15.17 -24.49
C VAL A 41 -18.45 16.00 -23.23
N THR A 42 -18.25 15.30 -22.12
CA THR A 42 -17.78 15.86 -20.85
C THR A 42 -16.28 15.62 -20.72
N TRP A 43 -15.52 16.68 -20.46
CA TRP A 43 -14.11 16.57 -20.11
C TRP A 43 -13.97 16.23 -18.63
N VAL A 44 -13.45 15.04 -18.35
CA VAL A 44 -13.12 14.55 -17.01
C VAL A 44 -11.70 14.98 -16.62
N PHE A 45 -11.57 15.61 -15.46
CA PHE A 45 -10.31 16.10 -14.91
C PHE A 45 -9.98 15.40 -13.60
N GLN A 46 -8.69 15.18 -13.36
CA GLN A 46 -8.18 14.77 -12.05
C GLN A 46 -7.79 16.00 -11.23
N SER A 47 -8.43 16.20 -10.06
CA SER A 47 -7.98 17.20 -9.10
C SER A 47 -6.88 16.65 -8.20
N TRP A 48 -5.64 16.87 -8.63
CA TRP A 48 -4.43 16.61 -7.84
C TRP A 48 -3.64 17.90 -7.66
N TRP A 49 -3.43 18.29 -6.40
CA TRP A 49 -2.86 19.58 -6.02
C TRP A 49 -3.59 20.76 -6.69
N VAL A 50 -2.86 21.50 -7.52
CA VAL A 50 -3.31 22.70 -8.23
C VAL A 50 -4.00 22.37 -9.55
N ASN A 51 -3.96 21.13 -10.02
CA ASN A 51 -4.61 20.70 -11.24
C ASN A 51 -6.07 20.27 -10.98
N PRO A 52 -6.95 20.35 -11.99
CA PRO A 52 -6.77 21.20 -13.17
C PRO A 52 -6.62 22.67 -12.75
N ARG A 53 -5.82 23.45 -13.48
CA ARG A 53 -5.56 24.85 -13.10
C ARG A 53 -6.86 25.66 -13.21
N GLN A 54 -7.12 26.53 -12.23
CA GLN A 54 -8.39 27.28 -12.18
C GLN A 54 -8.71 28.06 -13.48
N PRO A 55 -7.76 28.77 -14.12
CA PRO A 55 -8.03 29.46 -15.38
C PRO A 55 -8.45 28.53 -16.53
N MET A 56 -8.04 27.26 -16.50
CA MET A 56 -8.49 26.26 -17.48
C MET A 56 -9.96 25.92 -17.26
N LEU A 57 -10.34 25.65 -16.00
CA LEU A 57 -11.74 25.38 -15.67
C LEU A 57 -12.64 26.58 -15.97
N ASP A 58 -12.20 27.80 -15.69
CA ASP A 58 -13.00 29.02 -15.89
C ASP A 58 -13.23 29.36 -17.36
N ALA A 59 -12.40 28.83 -18.26
CA ALA A 59 -12.50 29.01 -19.69
C ALA A 59 -13.51 28.07 -20.37
N LEU A 60 -14.07 27.10 -19.64
CA LEU A 60 -14.92 26.04 -20.16
C LEU A 60 -16.36 26.18 -19.66
N ASP A 61 -17.30 25.64 -20.44
CA ASP A 61 -18.67 25.42 -19.97
C ASP A 61 -18.66 24.37 -18.85
N LYS A 62 -19.01 24.81 -17.62
CA LYS A 62 -19.00 23.96 -16.43
C LYS A 62 -19.90 22.74 -16.58
N SER A 63 -20.97 22.81 -17.37
CA SER A 63 -21.87 21.67 -17.62
C SER A 63 -21.22 20.54 -18.43
N ARG A 64 -20.08 20.83 -19.09
CA ARG A 64 -19.26 19.90 -19.86
C ARG A 64 -17.97 19.51 -19.16
N CYS A 65 -17.88 19.77 -17.86
CA CYS A 65 -16.74 19.39 -17.02
C CYS A 65 -17.18 18.39 -15.96
N LEU A 66 -16.30 17.45 -15.62
CA LEU A 66 -16.43 16.63 -14.42
C LEU A 66 -15.08 16.57 -13.72
N VAL A 67 -15.00 17.03 -12.48
CA VAL A 67 -13.77 17.01 -11.68
C VAL A 67 -13.81 15.83 -10.71
N LEU A 68 -12.82 14.96 -10.79
CA LEU A 68 -12.59 13.91 -9.82
C LEU A 68 -11.73 14.50 -8.70
N ASP A 69 -12.28 14.73 -7.50
CA ASP A 69 -11.47 15.22 -6.37
C ASP A 69 -10.73 14.05 -5.72
N LEU A 70 -9.48 13.83 -6.16
CA LEU A 70 -8.83 12.52 -6.10
C LEU A 70 -8.71 11.92 -4.69
N TYR A 71 -8.40 12.75 -3.70
CA TYR A 71 -7.82 12.30 -2.43
C TYR A 71 -8.58 12.84 -1.21
N CYS A 72 -9.91 12.85 -1.27
CA CYS A 72 -10.78 13.49 -0.28
C CYS A 72 -10.74 12.86 1.13
N GLU A 73 -10.22 11.64 1.26
CA GLU A 73 -9.99 11.00 2.54
C GLU A 73 -8.93 11.73 3.40
N ASP A 74 -8.09 12.53 2.75
CA ASP A 74 -6.99 13.29 3.38
C ASP A 74 -7.06 14.79 2.98
N HIS A 75 -7.21 15.08 1.69
CA HIS A 75 -7.23 16.42 1.10
C HIS A 75 -8.49 16.66 0.25
N GLU A 76 -9.43 17.45 0.78
CA GLU A 76 -10.65 17.86 0.07
C GLU A 76 -10.42 19.17 -0.68
N ASN A 77 -10.03 19.09 -1.95
CA ASN A 77 -9.81 20.28 -2.78
C ASN A 77 -11.12 21.00 -3.11
N TRP A 78 -12.23 20.27 -3.19
CA TRP A 78 -13.55 20.83 -3.47
C TRP A 78 -13.91 21.94 -2.47
N ARG A 79 -13.49 21.82 -1.20
CA ARG A 79 -13.78 22.82 -0.17
C ARG A 79 -12.86 24.03 -0.28
N SER A 80 -11.57 23.82 -0.55
CA SER A 80 -10.60 24.92 -0.67
C SER A 80 -10.68 25.67 -2.00
N ARG A 81 -11.29 25.06 -3.01
CA ARG A 81 -11.39 25.59 -4.38
C ARG A 81 -12.81 25.99 -4.77
N ASP A 82 -13.65 26.32 -3.78
CA ASP A 82 -15.02 26.79 -3.99
C ASP A 82 -15.82 25.91 -4.98
N GLN A 83 -15.84 24.61 -4.70
CA GLN A 83 -16.48 23.59 -5.54
C GLN A 83 -16.06 23.67 -7.02
N PHE A 84 -14.76 23.93 -7.24
CA PHE A 84 -14.14 24.04 -8.56
C PHE A 84 -14.77 25.14 -9.45
N GLY A 85 -15.26 26.22 -8.82
CA GLY A 85 -15.94 27.32 -9.51
C GLY A 85 -17.25 26.89 -10.15
N GLY A 86 -17.95 25.92 -9.54
CA GLY A 86 -19.25 25.42 -10.00
C GLY A 86 -19.19 24.30 -11.04
N ALA A 87 -18.03 23.67 -11.26
CA ALA A 87 -17.95 22.45 -12.07
C ALA A 87 -18.52 21.25 -11.30
N PRO A 88 -19.31 20.35 -11.93
CA PRO A 88 -19.66 19.04 -11.37
C PRO A 88 -18.43 18.27 -10.89
N TRP A 89 -18.53 17.62 -9.73
CA TRP A 89 -17.40 16.89 -9.16
C TRP A 89 -17.79 15.64 -8.38
N LEU A 90 -16.85 14.70 -8.25
CA LEU A 90 -16.99 13.47 -7.47
C LEU A 90 -16.07 13.52 -6.25
N TRP A 91 -16.56 13.07 -5.10
CA TRP A 91 -15.74 12.83 -3.90
C TRP A 91 -15.00 11.51 -4.11
N CYS A 92 -13.70 11.55 -4.38
CA CYS A 92 -12.94 10.34 -4.66
C CYS A 92 -11.95 10.01 -3.54
N SER A 93 -11.56 8.73 -3.49
CA SER A 93 -10.47 8.27 -2.66
C SER A 93 -9.42 7.53 -3.49
N ILE A 94 -8.15 7.87 -3.28
CA ILE A 94 -7.01 7.10 -3.82
C ILE A 94 -6.81 5.87 -2.95
N HIS A 95 -6.71 6.07 -1.63
CA HIS A 95 -6.41 5.13 -0.56
C HIS A 95 -5.08 4.38 -0.68
N ASN A 96 -4.77 3.83 -1.86
CA ASN A 96 -3.58 3.05 -2.13
C ASN A 96 -2.72 3.70 -3.21
N PHE A 97 -1.45 3.93 -2.86
CA PHE A 97 -0.40 4.41 -3.75
C PHE A 97 0.54 3.26 -4.11
N GLY A 98 0.87 3.14 -5.39
CA GLY A 98 1.77 2.12 -5.95
C GLY A 98 1.25 0.69 -5.93
N GLY A 99 0.08 0.40 -5.37
CA GLY A 99 -0.37 -0.97 -5.04
C GLY A 99 0.35 -1.57 -3.83
N ASN A 100 0.92 -0.72 -2.98
CA ASN A 100 1.73 -1.15 -1.84
C ASN A 100 0.87 -1.89 -0.80
N HIS A 101 1.46 -2.91 -0.16
CA HIS A 101 0.81 -3.67 0.90
C HIS A 101 1.08 -3.04 2.25
N PHE A 102 0.01 -2.64 2.93
CA PHE A 102 -0.04 -2.17 4.31
C PHE A 102 -1.45 -2.40 4.86
N ILE A 103 -1.67 -2.21 6.16
CA ILE A 103 -3.00 -2.15 6.78
C ILE A 103 -3.09 -0.83 7.55
N ALA A 104 -3.68 0.19 6.94
CA ALA A 104 -3.97 1.46 7.60
C ALA A 104 -5.11 2.18 6.86
N SER A 105 -6.10 2.71 7.56
CA SER A 105 -7.14 3.51 6.91
C SER A 105 -7.82 4.50 7.86
N ARG A 106 -8.73 5.30 7.29
CA ARG A 106 -9.69 6.13 8.01
C ARG A 106 -11.10 5.62 7.73
N LEU A 107 -11.38 4.37 8.10
CA LEU A 107 -12.59 3.66 7.64
C LEU A 107 -13.89 4.43 7.98
N ALA A 108 -13.99 5.05 9.16
CA ALA A 108 -15.13 5.88 9.49
C ALA A 108 -15.24 7.12 8.57
N TRP A 109 -14.11 7.74 8.24
CA TRP A 109 -14.09 8.89 7.33
C TRP A 109 -14.49 8.51 5.90
N MET A 110 -14.23 7.27 5.46
CA MET A 110 -14.71 6.77 4.16
C MET A 110 -16.24 6.71 4.09
N ALA A 111 -16.93 6.63 5.24
CA ALA A 111 -18.39 6.74 5.32
C ALA A 111 -18.85 8.20 5.55
N GLU A 112 -18.19 8.90 6.48
CA GLU A 112 -18.58 10.25 6.89
C GLU A 112 -18.28 11.34 5.86
N GLY A 113 -17.15 11.24 5.17
CA GLY A 113 -16.68 12.23 4.20
C GLY A 113 -17.70 12.45 3.09
N PRO A 114 -18.10 11.39 2.34
CA PRO A 114 -19.13 11.52 1.32
C PRO A 114 -20.46 12.09 1.83
N ALA A 115 -20.94 11.64 3.00
CA ALA A 115 -22.19 12.12 3.57
C ALA A 115 -22.13 13.61 3.95
N LYS A 116 -21.02 14.05 4.56
CA LYS A 116 -20.78 15.46 4.88
C LYS A 116 -20.66 16.32 3.62
N ALA A 117 -19.90 15.87 2.63
CA ALA A 117 -19.76 16.52 1.34
C ALA A 117 -21.11 16.65 0.62
N LEU A 118 -21.94 15.61 0.63
CA LEU A 118 -23.28 15.64 0.04
C LEU A 118 -24.19 16.65 0.78
N ALA A 119 -24.11 16.71 2.11
CA ALA A 119 -24.89 17.65 2.90
C ALA A 119 -24.46 19.12 2.69
N GLU A 120 -23.17 19.38 2.44
CA GLU A 120 -22.59 20.70 2.24
C GLU A 120 -22.70 21.18 0.78
N ALA A 121 -22.51 20.28 -0.19
CA ALA A 121 -22.26 20.59 -1.59
C ALA A 121 -23.04 19.70 -2.59
N GLY A 122 -24.02 18.92 -2.12
CA GLY A 122 -24.90 18.10 -2.96
C GLY A 122 -26.00 18.88 -3.69
N PRO A 123 -26.97 18.18 -4.30
CA PRO A 123 -28.08 18.78 -5.02
C PRO A 123 -28.80 19.88 -4.22
N GLY A 124 -29.03 21.04 -4.85
CA GLY A 124 -29.65 22.21 -4.22
C GLY A 124 -28.71 23.09 -3.39
N LYS A 125 -27.46 22.66 -3.19
CA LYS A 125 -26.42 23.42 -2.45
C LYS A 125 -25.10 23.54 -3.20
N GLY A 126 -24.85 22.68 -4.19
CA GLY A 126 -23.57 22.62 -4.87
C GLY A 126 -23.52 21.62 -6.04
N MET A 127 -22.29 21.24 -6.37
CA MET A 127 -21.94 20.51 -7.59
C MET A 127 -21.40 19.10 -7.38
N MET A 128 -21.50 18.55 -6.17
CA MET A 128 -21.20 17.13 -5.94
C MET A 128 -22.20 16.26 -6.72
N ARG A 129 -21.68 15.27 -7.46
CA ARG A 129 -22.47 14.34 -8.30
C ARG A 129 -22.27 12.86 -7.97
N GLY A 130 -21.35 12.52 -7.09
CA GLY A 130 -21.15 11.13 -6.68
C GLY A 130 -19.85 10.90 -5.94
N ILE A 131 -19.48 9.63 -5.86
CA ILE A 131 -18.25 9.14 -5.22
C ILE A 131 -17.42 8.30 -6.20
N GLY A 132 -16.12 8.18 -5.98
CA GLY A 132 -15.24 7.36 -6.82
C GLY A 132 -14.06 6.73 -6.07
N GLY A 133 -13.56 5.62 -6.60
CA GLY A 133 -12.27 5.02 -6.20
C GLY A 133 -11.23 5.24 -7.29
N LEU A 134 -10.07 5.79 -6.93
CA LEU A 134 -8.96 6.14 -7.83
C LEU A 134 -7.65 5.57 -7.29
N MET A 135 -7.70 4.32 -6.84
CA MET A 135 -6.54 3.63 -6.31
C MET A 135 -5.52 3.32 -7.40
N GLU A 136 -4.24 3.52 -7.09
CA GLU A 136 -3.16 3.13 -8.01
C GLU A 136 -2.98 1.60 -8.08
N GLY A 137 -3.44 0.88 -7.04
CA GLY A 137 -3.58 -0.57 -7.03
C GLY A 137 -4.81 -1.01 -6.24
N SER A 138 -5.55 -1.99 -6.78
CA SER A 138 -6.90 -2.39 -6.30
C SER A 138 -6.94 -3.69 -5.51
N ASP A 139 -5.83 -4.40 -5.40
CA ASP A 139 -5.69 -5.72 -4.78
C ASP A 139 -5.51 -5.67 -3.25
N THR A 140 -5.92 -4.58 -2.59
CA THR A 140 -5.75 -4.37 -1.15
C THR A 140 -6.97 -3.72 -0.49
N HIS A 141 -7.09 -3.84 0.84
CA HIS A 141 -8.06 -3.14 1.67
C HIS A 141 -9.55 -3.32 1.30
N PRO A 142 -10.08 -4.55 1.16
CA PRO A 142 -11.47 -4.79 0.76
C PRO A 142 -12.50 -4.09 1.66
N ALA A 143 -12.25 -4.01 2.97
CA ALA A 143 -13.11 -3.31 3.93
C ALA A 143 -13.29 -1.82 3.59
N VAL A 144 -12.24 -1.16 3.12
CA VAL A 144 -12.26 0.28 2.78
C VAL A 144 -13.13 0.52 1.56
N TRP A 145 -13.00 -0.31 0.53
CA TRP A 145 -13.77 -0.20 -0.70
C TRP A 145 -15.25 -0.55 -0.48
N GLU A 146 -15.52 -1.58 0.31
CA GLU A 146 -16.90 -1.92 0.69
C GLU A 146 -17.55 -0.77 1.47
N MET A 147 -16.82 -0.15 2.41
CA MET A 147 -17.32 0.99 3.17
C MET A 147 -17.60 2.21 2.27
N LEU A 148 -16.67 2.57 1.38
CA LEU A 148 -16.82 3.72 0.49
C LEU A 148 -17.98 3.54 -0.48
N PHE A 149 -17.98 2.46 -1.28
CA PHE A 149 -18.96 2.31 -2.35
C PHE A 149 -20.37 2.05 -1.84
N ALA A 150 -20.51 1.50 -0.63
CA ALA A 150 -21.82 1.40 -0.01
C ALA A 150 -22.45 2.77 0.34
N GLN A 151 -21.67 3.87 0.34
CA GLN A 151 -22.21 5.22 0.51
C GLN A 151 -22.96 5.76 -0.70
N SER A 152 -22.82 5.15 -1.90
CA SER A 152 -23.65 5.51 -3.05
C SER A 152 -25.16 5.33 -2.78
N TRP A 153 -25.51 4.53 -1.78
CA TRP A 153 -26.88 4.19 -1.40
C TRP A 153 -27.29 4.80 -0.05
N ARG A 154 -26.48 5.68 0.53
CA ARG A 154 -26.70 6.24 1.87
C ARG A 154 -26.55 7.75 1.87
N THR A 155 -27.36 8.40 2.71
CA THR A 155 -27.23 9.83 3.02
C THR A 155 -26.50 10.08 4.33
N ASN A 156 -26.40 9.07 5.19
CA ASN A 156 -25.72 9.11 6.48
C ASN A 156 -24.80 7.89 6.65
N PRO A 157 -23.71 8.00 7.43
CA PRO A 157 -22.86 6.87 7.78
C PRO A 157 -23.65 5.72 8.43
N PRO A 158 -23.24 4.45 8.25
CA PRO A 158 -23.87 3.33 8.93
C PRO A 158 -23.53 3.32 10.44
N ASP A 159 -24.29 2.55 11.22
CA ASP A 159 -23.83 2.13 12.55
C ASP A 159 -22.64 1.17 12.37
N TYR A 160 -21.47 1.56 12.87
CA TYR A 160 -20.25 0.77 12.66
C TYR A 160 -20.26 -0.59 13.36
N LYS A 161 -20.99 -0.74 14.48
CA LYS A 161 -21.08 -2.04 15.15
C LYS A 161 -21.90 -3.02 14.32
N LEU A 162 -23.03 -2.54 13.79
CA LEU A 162 -23.86 -3.33 12.87
C LEU A 162 -23.13 -3.62 11.56
N TRP A 163 -22.41 -2.63 11.01
CA TRP A 163 -21.62 -2.84 9.80
C TRP A 163 -20.54 -3.92 9.99
N LEU A 164 -19.82 -3.93 11.12
CA LEU A 164 -18.83 -4.97 11.41
C LEU A 164 -19.47 -6.36 11.57
N ASP A 165 -20.68 -6.44 12.14
CA ASP A 165 -21.43 -7.70 12.24
C ASP A 165 -21.84 -8.22 10.85
N GLU A 166 -22.32 -7.33 9.98
CA GLU A 166 -22.73 -7.66 8.61
C GLU A 166 -21.53 -8.02 7.74
N TYR A 167 -20.46 -7.22 7.76
CA TYR A 167 -19.20 -7.47 7.05
C TYR A 167 -18.65 -8.85 7.39
N MET A 168 -18.60 -9.20 8.67
CA MET A 168 -18.18 -10.53 9.13
C MET A 168 -19.02 -11.65 8.53
N ARG A 169 -20.35 -11.55 8.62
CA ARG A 169 -21.27 -12.60 8.14
C ARG A 169 -21.14 -12.79 6.63
N CYS A 170 -21.08 -11.69 5.88
CA CYS A 170 -20.94 -11.73 4.42
C CYS A 170 -19.58 -12.28 4.00
N ARG A 171 -18.49 -11.84 4.66
CA ARG A 171 -17.13 -12.20 4.29
C ARG A 171 -16.72 -13.60 4.74
N TYR A 172 -17.07 -13.99 5.96
CA TYR A 172 -16.65 -15.26 6.54
C TYR A 172 -17.72 -16.36 6.47
N GLY A 173 -18.96 -16.00 6.13
CA GLY A 173 -20.08 -16.94 6.02
C GLY A 173 -20.63 -17.40 7.38
N THR A 174 -20.17 -16.82 8.49
CA THR A 174 -20.60 -17.20 9.84
C THR A 174 -20.54 -16.03 10.82
N ALA A 175 -21.30 -16.14 11.91
CA ALA A 175 -21.24 -15.22 13.03
C ALA A 175 -20.37 -15.82 14.15
N ASP A 176 -19.07 -15.52 14.10
CA ASP A 176 -18.11 -16.01 15.10
C ASP A 176 -17.68 -14.89 16.08
N PRO A 177 -17.82 -15.09 17.40
CA PRO A 177 -17.45 -14.06 18.38
C PRO A 177 -15.97 -13.67 18.37
N ALA A 178 -15.05 -14.58 18.02
CA ALA A 178 -13.62 -14.28 17.97
C ALA A 178 -13.28 -13.45 16.72
N ALA A 179 -13.85 -13.80 15.57
CA ALA A 179 -13.75 -13.01 14.35
C ALA A 179 -14.32 -11.59 14.56
N ARG A 180 -15.48 -11.46 15.22
CA ARG A 180 -16.07 -10.16 15.52
C ARG A 180 -15.21 -9.30 16.43
N ARG A 181 -14.55 -9.90 17.43
CA ARG A 181 -13.57 -9.21 18.30
C ARG A 181 -12.36 -8.73 17.49
N ALA A 182 -11.82 -9.58 16.60
CA ALA A 182 -10.70 -9.19 15.75
C ALA A 182 -11.03 -7.98 14.87
N LEU A 183 -12.19 -8.00 14.22
CA LEU A 183 -12.67 -6.88 13.41
C LEU A 183 -12.87 -5.61 14.25
N GLN A 184 -13.33 -5.74 15.51
CA GLN A 184 -13.41 -4.61 16.44
C GLN A 184 -12.02 -4.04 16.76
N THR A 185 -11.06 -4.91 17.09
CA THR A 185 -9.69 -4.49 17.39
C THR A 185 -9.04 -3.81 16.18
N LEU A 186 -9.27 -4.31 14.96
CA LEU A 186 -8.82 -3.65 13.73
C LEU A 186 -9.48 -2.28 13.55
N PHE A 187 -10.81 -2.20 13.71
CA PHE A 187 -11.55 -0.93 13.65
C PHE A 187 -11.01 0.09 14.64
N ASP A 188 -10.82 -0.28 15.89
CA ASP A 188 -10.34 0.62 16.95
C ASP A 188 -8.84 0.97 16.82
N SER A 189 -8.14 0.38 15.84
CA SER A 189 -6.71 0.62 15.59
C SER A 189 -6.43 0.96 14.13
N ALA A 190 -5.88 0.01 13.36
CA ALA A 190 -5.33 0.24 12.03
C ALA A 190 -6.38 0.61 10.97
N TRP A 191 -7.62 0.12 11.08
CA TRP A 191 -8.67 0.46 10.12
C TRP A 191 -9.22 1.88 10.34
N ASN A 192 -9.22 2.42 11.55
CA ASN A 192 -9.78 3.75 11.81
C ASN A 192 -8.84 4.64 12.61
N ILE A 193 -7.72 5.00 11.98
CA ILE A 193 -6.70 5.85 12.61
C ILE A 193 -7.28 7.24 12.84
N GLN A 194 -7.32 7.62 14.12
CA GLN A 194 -7.75 8.93 14.57
C GLN A 194 -6.64 9.96 14.35
N GLY A 195 -7.02 11.20 14.05
CA GLY A 195 -6.09 12.32 13.89
C GLY A 195 -6.44 13.22 12.70
N PRO A 196 -5.77 14.36 12.57
CA PRO A 196 -6.08 15.33 11.53
C PRO A 196 -5.86 14.74 10.13
N ARG A 197 -6.74 15.09 9.19
CA ARG A 197 -6.71 14.66 7.77
C ARG A 197 -5.57 15.30 6.96
N GLN A 198 -4.93 16.34 7.50
CA GLN A 198 -3.69 16.92 6.97
C GLN A 198 -2.52 16.70 7.95
N GLY A 199 -2.57 15.57 8.65
CA GLY A 199 -1.59 15.14 9.64
C GLY A 199 -0.50 14.23 9.05
N PRO A 200 0.11 13.37 9.87
CA PRO A 200 1.02 12.34 9.38
C PRO A 200 0.39 11.53 8.23
N LYS A 201 1.19 11.25 7.20
CA LYS A 201 0.79 10.53 5.99
C LYS A 201 0.52 9.04 6.26
N ILE A 202 -0.62 8.73 6.87
CA ILE A 202 -0.95 7.36 7.29
C ILE A 202 -1.16 6.39 6.12
N LEU A 203 -1.50 6.90 4.92
CA LEU A 203 -1.68 6.10 3.69
C LEU A 203 -0.38 5.95 2.88
N HIS A 204 0.71 6.55 3.36
CA HIS A 204 2.04 6.32 2.84
C HIS A 204 2.85 5.53 3.88
N HIS A 205 2.33 4.37 4.26
CA HIS A 205 3.03 3.39 5.08
C HIS A 205 3.68 2.33 4.19
N GLY A 206 4.86 1.86 4.58
CA GLY A 206 5.54 0.75 3.91
C GLY A 206 6.40 -0.05 4.88
N SER A 207 6.93 -1.19 4.45
CA SER A 207 7.73 -2.04 5.32
C SER A 207 9.23 -1.80 5.14
N ALA A 208 9.99 -1.82 6.24
CA ALA A 208 11.46 -1.87 6.16
C ALA A 208 11.94 -3.10 5.36
N VAL A 209 11.20 -4.22 5.40
CA VAL A 209 11.51 -5.41 4.58
C VAL A 209 11.57 -5.07 3.09
N CYS A 210 10.63 -4.24 2.62
CA CYS A 210 10.52 -3.83 1.22
C CYS A 210 11.42 -2.65 0.85
N ALA A 211 12.09 -2.05 1.83
CA ALA A 211 12.93 -0.87 1.63
C ALA A 211 14.38 -1.29 1.31
N ARG A 212 15.09 -0.53 0.46
CA ARG A 212 16.53 -0.73 0.26
C ARG A 212 17.30 -0.41 1.57
N PRO A 213 17.92 -1.41 2.25
CA PRO A 213 18.48 -1.23 3.60
C PRO A 213 19.46 -0.05 3.71
N SER A 214 19.43 0.65 4.84
CA SER A 214 20.32 1.79 5.11
C SER A 214 20.68 1.94 6.58
N LEU A 215 21.58 2.88 6.89
CA LEU A 215 21.96 3.26 8.27
C LEU A 215 20.97 4.23 8.93
N ASP A 216 19.92 4.64 8.23
CA ASP A 216 18.86 5.51 8.75
C ASP A 216 17.85 4.69 9.57
N PRO A 217 17.68 4.95 10.88
CA PRO A 217 16.70 4.22 11.70
C PRO A 217 15.24 4.58 11.39
N ASN A 218 15.01 5.66 10.66
CA ASN A 218 13.70 6.12 10.18
C ASN A 218 13.56 5.89 8.67
N GLN A 219 14.06 4.73 8.21
CA GLN A 219 14.09 4.37 6.81
C GLN A 219 12.71 4.49 6.16
N ARG A 220 12.73 4.73 4.86
CA ARG A 220 11.55 4.87 4.03
C ARG A 220 11.52 3.73 3.02
N ALA A 221 10.34 3.13 2.82
CA ALA A 221 10.13 2.10 1.81
C ALA A 221 10.13 2.67 0.40
N SER A 222 9.73 3.94 0.25
CA SER A 222 9.82 4.70 -0.99
C SER A 222 10.00 6.19 -0.66
N PRO A 223 10.23 7.08 -1.66
CA PRO A 223 10.31 8.52 -1.44
C PRO A 223 9.06 9.16 -0.79
N SER A 224 7.93 8.46 -0.76
CA SER A 224 6.70 8.92 -0.08
C SER A 224 6.37 8.09 1.17
N ALA A 225 6.80 6.82 1.28
CA ALA A 225 6.35 5.89 2.32
C ALA A 225 7.31 5.68 3.49
N GLY A 226 6.90 6.03 4.72
CA GLY A 226 7.66 5.77 5.95
C GLY A 226 7.38 4.39 6.55
N THR A 227 8.32 3.84 7.31
CA THR A 227 8.18 2.47 7.86
C THR A 227 7.69 2.40 9.31
N ALA A 228 7.49 3.55 9.97
CA ALA A 228 6.88 3.60 11.28
C ALA A 228 5.35 3.42 11.15
N PRO A 229 4.73 2.49 11.88
CA PRO A 229 3.29 2.29 11.84
C PRO A 229 2.55 3.44 12.53
N PRO A 230 1.42 3.91 11.97
CA PRO A 230 0.61 4.99 12.55
C PRO A 230 -0.33 4.55 13.67
N TYR A 231 -0.18 3.32 14.17
CA TYR A 231 -1.02 2.68 15.19
C TYR A 231 -0.14 1.89 16.17
N GLY A 232 -0.74 1.41 17.27
CA GLY A 232 -0.06 0.49 18.18
C GLY A 232 0.05 -0.91 17.58
N GLU A 233 1.27 -1.32 17.19
CA GLU A 233 1.60 -2.61 16.54
C GLU A 233 1.02 -3.83 17.27
N THR A 234 1.01 -3.80 18.61
CA THR A 234 0.49 -4.90 19.44
C THR A 234 -0.99 -5.16 19.22
N ASN A 235 -1.77 -4.17 18.77
CA ASN A 235 -3.18 -4.36 18.43
C ASN A 235 -3.35 -5.32 17.25
N LEU A 236 -2.47 -5.27 16.24
CA LEU A 236 -2.50 -6.21 15.12
C LEU A 236 -2.16 -7.63 15.56
N VAL A 237 -1.24 -7.80 16.50
CA VAL A 237 -0.93 -9.11 17.09
C VAL A 237 -2.14 -9.69 17.83
N VAL A 238 -2.85 -8.85 18.58
CA VAL A 238 -4.09 -9.22 19.29
C VAL A 238 -5.19 -9.60 18.28
N ALA A 239 -5.42 -8.78 17.26
CA ALA A 239 -6.40 -9.05 16.22
C ALA A 239 -6.07 -10.34 15.45
N TRP A 240 -4.78 -10.59 15.16
CA TRP A 240 -4.35 -11.80 14.45
C TRP A 240 -4.59 -13.06 15.27
N ARG A 241 -4.30 -13.02 16.57
CA ARG A 241 -4.63 -14.10 17.51
C ARG A 241 -6.14 -14.35 17.54
N GLN A 242 -6.95 -13.31 17.66
CA GLN A 242 -8.41 -13.42 17.68
C GLN A 242 -8.98 -13.97 16.36
N LEU A 243 -8.43 -13.59 15.21
CA LEU A 243 -8.79 -14.22 13.93
C LEU A 243 -8.43 -15.69 13.95
N LEU A 244 -7.23 -16.07 14.39
CA LEU A 244 -6.81 -17.48 14.44
C LEU A 244 -7.62 -18.33 15.43
N ASP A 245 -8.16 -17.74 16.49
CA ASP A 245 -9.12 -18.39 17.41
C ASP A 245 -10.45 -18.70 16.71
N ALA A 246 -10.83 -17.92 15.70
CA ALA A 246 -12.02 -18.15 14.87
C ALA A 246 -11.83 -19.24 13.80
N ALA A 247 -10.60 -19.77 13.62
CA ALA A 247 -10.30 -20.75 12.57
C ALA A 247 -11.20 -21.99 12.57
N PRO A 248 -11.65 -22.56 13.71
CA PRO A 248 -12.57 -23.69 13.69
C PRO A 248 -13.91 -23.39 12.99
N ALA A 249 -14.40 -22.15 13.08
CA ALA A 249 -15.67 -21.73 12.48
C ALA A 249 -15.49 -21.09 11.09
N CYS A 250 -14.43 -20.29 10.90
CA CYS A 250 -14.21 -19.49 9.69
C CYS A 250 -13.20 -20.10 8.71
N GLY A 251 -12.44 -21.13 9.10
CA GLY A 251 -11.26 -21.61 8.37
C GLY A 251 -11.51 -22.14 6.96
N ALA A 252 -12.76 -22.49 6.63
CA ALA A 252 -13.17 -22.90 5.29
C ALA A 252 -13.45 -21.72 4.35
N SER A 253 -13.66 -20.49 4.86
CA SER A 253 -13.85 -19.30 4.04
C SER A 253 -12.52 -18.86 3.43
N ASP A 254 -12.50 -18.69 2.11
CA ASP A 254 -11.32 -18.18 1.39
C ASP A 254 -10.98 -16.74 1.81
N ALA A 255 -12.00 -15.89 1.99
CA ALA A 255 -11.81 -14.52 2.42
C ALA A 255 -11.28 -14.41 3.86
N TYR A 256 -11.69 -15.33 4.76
CA TYR A 256 -11.09 -15.45 6.08
C TYR A 256 -9.60 -15.80 5.99
N ARG A 257 -9.23 -16.75 5.12
CA ARG A 257 -7.83 -17.14 4.92
C ARG A 257 -7.00 -16.00 4.32
N TYR A 258 -7.56 -15.21 3.41
CA TYR A 258 -6.95 -13.97 2.94
C TYR A 258 -6.66 -13.03 4.13
N ASP A 259 -7.64 -12.74 4.98
CA ASP A 259 -7.48 -11.80 6.09
C ASP A 259 -6.47 -12.30 7.15
N VAL A 260 -6.42 -13.61 7.41
CA VAL A 260 -5.40 -14.22 8.28
C VAL A 260 -3.99 -14.04 7.70
N ALA A 261 -3.83 -14.20 6.38
CA ALA A 261 -2.55 -14.02 5.71
C ALA A 261 -2.12 -12.55 5.68
N ASP A 262 -3.02 -11.65 5.28
CA ASP A 262 -2.72 -10.21 5.16
C ASP A 262 -2.38 -9.59 6.52
N LEU A 263 -3.14 -9.94 7.57
CA LEU A 263 -2.86 -9.45 8.92
C LEU A 263 -1.56 -10.03 9.48
N GLY A 264 -1.28 -11.32 9.27
CA GLY A 264 -0.03 -11.92 9.70
C GLY A 264 1.19 -11.34 8.99
N ARG A 265 1.05 -11.05 7.70
CA ARG A 265 2.03 -10.34 6.89
C ARG A 265 2.30 -8.95 7.45
N GLU A 266 1.27 -8.17 7.79
CA GLU A 266 1.46 -6.83 8.39
C GLU A 266 2.16 -6.90 9.74
N VAL A 267 1.74 -7.80 10.64
CA VAL A 267 2.39 -8.00 11.95
C VAL A 267 3.90 -8.27 11.79
N MET A 268 4.27 -9.09 10.82
CA MET A 268 5.68 -9.35 10.53
C MET A 268 6.37 -8.15 9.86
N ALA A 269 5.68 -7.42 8.98
CA ALA A 269 6.21 -6.22 8.34
C ALA A 269 6.57 -5.12 9.37
N ASP A 270 5.71 -4.89 10.36
CA ASP A 270 5.93 -4.01 11.50
C ASP A 270 7.16 -4.44 12.31
N LEU A 271 7.22 -5.73 12.66
CA LEU A 271 8.34 -6.30 13.39
C LEU A 271 9.66 -6.18 12.60
N GLY A 272 9.62 -6.24 11.27
CA GLY A 272 10.76 -5.99 10.39
C GLY A 272 11.36 -4.59 10.61
N THR A 273 10.54 -3.55 10.73
CA THR A 273 11.00 -2.20 11.07
C THR A 273 11.72 -2.19 12.42
N ARG A 274 11.16 -2.85 13.42
CA ARG A 274 11.77 -2.90 14.76
C ARG A 274 13.08 -3.69 14.77
N TYR A 275 13.18 -4.80 14.03
CA TYR A 275 14.44 -5.53 13.86
C TYR A 275 15.50 -4.67 13.17
N HIS A 276 15.15 -3.92 12.13
CA HIS A 276 16.08 -3.00 11.49
C HIS A 276 16.65 -1.97 12.46
N GLN A 277 15.80 -1.33 13.27
CA GLN A 277 16.26 -0.39 14.30
C GLN A 277 17.18 -1.05 15.32
N ALA A 278 16.87 -2.28 15.76
CA ALA A 278 17.71 -3.03 16.69
C ALA A 278 19.07 -3.42 16.06
N ILE A 279 19.09 -3.82 14.78
CA ILE A 279 20.30 -4.10 14.00
C ILE A 279 21.21 -2.88 13.99
N LEU A 280 20.65 -1.69 13.72
CA LEU A 280 21.43 -0.45 13.72
C LEU A 280 21.97 -0.09 15.11
N ARG A 281 21.21 -0.35 16.18
CA ARG A 281 21.71 -0.18 17.56
C ARG A 281 22.89 -1.10 17.84
N ALA A 282 22.77 -2.39 17.52
CA ALA A 282 23.85 -3.37 17.71
C ALA A 282 25.09 -3.02 16.88
N PHE A 283 24.91 -2.62 15.61
CA PHE A 283 26.00 -2.22 14.74
C PHE A 283 26.74 -0.98 15.26
N ARG A 284 26.01 0.06 15.71
CA ARG A 284 26.60 1.27 16.30
C ARG A 284 27.33 0.97 17.61
N ALA A 285 26.81 0.05 18.41
CA ALA A 285 27.45 -0.42 19.63
C ALA A 285 28.65 -1.35 19.38
N ARG A 286 28.94 -1.68 18.12
CA ARG A 286 29.96 -2.67 17.72
C ARG A 286 29.74 -4.05 18.36
N ASP A 287 28.49 -4.39 18.69
CA ASP A 287 28.13 -5.69 19.26
C ASP A 287 27.94 -6.72 18.15
N ALA A 288 29.04 -7.40 17.79
CA ALA A 288 29.05 -8.39 16.73
C ALA A 288 28.10 -9.58 16.99
N ARG A 289 27.96 -9.99 18.26
CA ARG A 289 27.09 -11.11 18.62
C ARG A 289 25.63 -10.73 18.43
N GLN A 290 25.24 -9.57 18.95
CA GLN A 290 23.86 -9.09 18.86
C GLN A 290 23.49 -8.76 17.41
N LEU A 291 24.43 -8.20 16.65
CA LEU A 291 24.26 -7.97 15.23
C LEU A 291 23.98 -9.26 14.46
N GLU A 292 24.71 -10.34 14.74
CA GLU A 292 24.48 -11.63 14.07
C GLU A 292 23.11 -12.21 14.43
N VAL A 293 22.73 -12.23 15.71
CA VAL A 293 21.42 -12.74 16.15
C VAL A 293 20.28 -11.98 15.47
N LEU A 294 20.33 -10.64 15.48
CA LEU A 294 19.28 -9.82 14.87
C LEU A 294 19.27 -9.93 13.34
N SER A 295 20.43 -10.08 12.71
CA SER A 295 20.55 -10.32 11.26
C SER A 295 19.85 -11.63 10.87
N GLN A 296 20.07 -12.70 11.63
CA GLN A 296 19.40 -13.99 11.41
C GLN A 296 17.88 -13.88 11.65
N ARG A 297 17.44 -13.15 12.68
CA ARG A 297 16.01 -12.90 12.93
C ARG A 297 15.35 -12.16 11.77
N MET A 298 15.96 -11.10 11.25
CA MET A 298 15.48 -10.37 10.07
C MET A 298 15.37 -11.28 8.84
N LEU A 299 16.41 -12.03 8.51
CA LEU A 299 16.39 -12.92 7.35
C LEU A 299 15.36 -14.04 7.49
N ALA A 300 15.19 -14.59 8.69
CA ALA A 300 14.18 -15.60 8.97
C ALA A 300 12.75 -15.02 8.89
N LEU A 301 12.54 -13.80 9.38
CA LEU A 301 11.27 -13.07 9.25
C LEU A 301 10.87 -12.91 7.79
N ILE A 302 11.79 -12.48 6.91
CA ILE A 302 11.50 -12.32 5.47
C ILE A 302 11.12 -13.66 4.83
N ARG A 303 11.78 -14.75 5.22
CA ARG A 303 11.43 -16.11 4.75
C ARG A 303 10.06 -16.57 5.23
N ASP A 304 9.71 -16.27 6.46
CA ASP A 304 8.40 -16.61 7.02
C ASP A 304 7.29 -15.74 6.38
N MET A 305 7.54 -14.46 6.12
CA MET A 305 6.64 -13.62 5.32
C MET A 305 6.42 -14.19 3.92
N ASP A 306 7.50 -14.58 3.22
CA ASP A 306 7.44 -15.22 1.90
C ASP A 306 6.60 -16.51 1.93
N ALA A 307 6.76 -17.33 2.97
CA ALA A 307 6.00 -18.57 3.14
C ALA A 307 4.51 -18.31 3.39
N LEU A 308 4.15 -17.31 4.20
CA LEU A 308 2.75 -16.95 4.45
C LEU A 308 2.08 -16.39 3.21
N ALA A 309 2.76 -15.47 2.51
CA ALA A 309 2.32 -14.93 1.24
C ALA A 309 2.10 -16.05 0.21
N GLY A 310 2.94 -17.09 0.21
CA GLY A 310 2.85 -18.25 -0.68
C GLY A 310 1.57 -19.07 -0.53
N THR A 311 0.79 -18.84 0.52
CA THR A 311 -0.50 -19.54 0.75
C THR A 311 -1.68 -18.89 0.04
N ARG A 312 -1.48 -17.72 -0.60
CA ARG A 312 -2.52 -16.90 -1.23
C ARG A 312 -2.18 -16.60 -2.68
N LYS A 313 -3.11 -16.88 -3.61
CA LYS A 313 -2.92 -16.61 -5.04
C LYS A 313 -2.68 -15.12 -5.32
N GLU A 314 -3.29 -14.26 -4.50
CA GLU A 314 -3.23 -12.80 -4.62
C GLU A 314 -1.83 -12.27 -4.30
N PHE A 315 -1.03 -13.03 -3.58
CA PHE A 315 0.30 -12.63 -3.12
C PHE A 315 1.42 -13.40 -3.83
N LEU A 316 1.18 -13.95 -5.03
CA LEU A 316 2.20 -14.66 -5.80
C LEU A 316 2.78 -13.77 -6.90
N LEU A 317 4.11 -13.53 -6.84
CA LEU A 317 4.83 -12.90 -7.94
C LEU A 317 4.72 -13.71 -9.24
N GLY A 318 4.60 -15.04 -9.14
CA GLY A 318 4.48 -15.90 -10.31
C GLY A 318 3.24 -15.62 -11.14
N SER A 319 2.10 -15.36 -10.52
CA SER A 319 0.87 -15.01 -11.23
C SER A 319 1.05 -13.71 -12.03
N TRP A 320 1.62 -12.67 -11.40
CA TRP A 320 1.94 -11.41 -12.05
C TRP A 320 2.87 -11.55 -13.27
N ILE A 321 3.96 -12.32 -13.12
CA ILE A 321 4.91 -12.56 -14.21
C ILE A 321 4.30 -13.43 -15.31
N ALA A 322 3.49 -14.42 -14.96
CA ALA A 322 2.80 -15.27 -15.92
C ALA A 322 1.80 -14.46 -16.76
N ASP A 323 1.01 -13.59 -16.13
CA ASP A 323 0.08 -12.69 -16.82
C ASP A 323 0.82 -11.74 -17.76
N ALA A 324 1.92 -11.13 -17.31
CA ALA A 324 2.74 -10.28 -18.16
C ALA A 324 3.28 -11.02 -19.39
N ARG A 325 3.84 -12.22 -19.20
CA ARG A 325 4.30 -13.06 -20.33
C ARG A 325 3.16 -13.45 -21.27
N ALA A 326 1.92 -13.56 -20.79
CA ALA A 326 0.78 -13.91 -21.63
C ALA A 326 0.39 -12.80 -22.61
N TRP A 327 0.82 -11.55 -22.40
CA TRP A 327 0.55 -10.43 -23.31
C TRP A 327 1.45 -10.43 -24.56
N GLY A 328 2.62 -11.07 -24.50
CA GLY A 328 3.54 -11.19 -25.64
C GLY A 328 3.19 -12.36 -26.56
N GLN A 329 3.27 -12.17 -27.87
CA GLN A 329 3.03 -13.22 -28.87
C GLN A 329 4.32 -13.96 -29.27
N THR A 330 5.46 -13.26 -29.25
CA THR A 330 6.79 -13.80 -29.56
C THR A 330 7.65 -13.98 -28.31
N PRO A 331 8.70 -14.82 -28.33
CA PRO A 331 9.62 -14.96 -27.19
C PRO A 331 10.22 -13.62 -26.71
N ASP A 332 10.56 -12.73 -27.64
CA ASP A 332 11.12 -11.40 -27.32
C ASP A 332 10.07 -10.48 -26.67
N GLU A 333 8.83 -10.49 -27.16
CA GLU A 333 7.75 -9.74 -26.53
C GLU A 333 7.45 -10.26 -25.12
N LYS A 334 7.40 -11.58 -24.91
CA LYS A 334 7.17 -12.17 -23.58
C LYS A 334 8.27 -11.78 -22.60
N LYS A 335 9.52 -11.78 -23.05
CA LYS A 335 10.67 -11.32 -22.27
C LYS A 335 10.56 -9.84 -21.92
N LEU A 336 10.18 -9.00 -22.90
CA LEU A 336 9.99 -7.57 -22.67
C LEU A 336 8.85 -7.31 -21.68
N CYS A 337 7.71 -7.99 -21.81
CA CYS A 337 6.60 -7.84 -20.87
C CYS A 337 6.99 -8.25 -19.45
N GLU A 338 7.76 -9.34 -19.29
CA GLU A 338 8.30 -9.72 -17.98
C GLU A 338 9.29 -8.69 -17.42
N GLU A 339 10.20 -8.16 -18.24
CA GLU A 339 11.14 -7.12 -17.80
C GLU A 339 10.39 -5.88 -17.29
N ASN A 340 9.34 -5.45 -17.99
CA ASN A 340 8.45 -4.36 -17.54
C ASN A 340 7.74 -4.70 -16.23
N ALA A 341 7.20 -5.93 -16.12
CA ALA A 341 6.49 -6.40 -14.94
C ALA A 341 7.39 -6.44 -13.69
N ARG A 342 8.66 -6.84 -13.85
CA ARG A 342 9.66 -6.85 -12.77
C ARG A 342 10.15 -5.45 -12.43
N ALA A 343 10.42 -4.63 -13.45
CA ALA A 343 10.88 -3.26 -13.27
C ALA A 343 9.84 -2.46 -12.48
N LEU A 344 8.56 -2.49 -12.89
CA LEU A 344 7.49 -1.73 -12.24
C LEU A 344 7.47 -1.93 -10.71
N LEU A 345 7.62 -3.17 -10.24
CA LEU A 345 7.57 -3.50 -8.81
C LEU A 345 8.84 -3.16 -8.01
N THR A 346 9.95 -2.87 -8.70
CA THR A 346 11.28 -2.74 -8.09
C THR A 346 11.96 -1.42 -8.48
N THR A 347 12.67 -1.35 -9.60
CA THR A 347 13.39 -0.14 -10.06
C THR A 347 12.47 0.90 -10.72
N TRP A 348 11.20 0.56 -10.91
CA TRP A 348 10.14 1.26 -11.64
C TRP A 348 10.35 1.35 -13.15
N THR A 349 11.35 2.11 -13.63
CA THR A 349 11.63 2.24 -15.08
C THR A 349 13.11 2.01 -15.40
N VAL A 350 13.95 2.98 -15.05
CA VAL A 350 15.40 2.95 -15.21
C VAL A 350 16.08 2.89 -13.84
N PRO A 351 17.36 2.52 -13.75
CA PRO A 351 18.07 2.51 -12.47
C PRO A 351 17.88 3.83 -11.72
N GLN A 352 17.52 3.72 -10.44
CA GLN A 352 17.35 4.86 -9.52
C GLN A 352 16.21 5.85 -9.87
N SER A 353 15.16 5.47 -10.63
CA SER A 353 14.03 6.40 -10.88
C SER A 353 13.10 6.54 -9.66
N HIS A 354 12.23 5.56 -9.41
CA HIS A 354 11.27 5.53 -8.31
C HIS A 354 11.36 4.19 -7.57
N VAL A 355 12.57 3.89 -7.10
CA VAL A 355 12.90 2.61 -6.46
C VAL A 355 11.88 2.28 -5.37
N ASP A 356 11.36 1.05 -5.44
CA ASP A 356 10.39 0.45 -4.52
C ASP A 356 9.07 1.24 -4.38
N TYR A 357 8.74 2.14 -5.33
CA TYR A 357 7.48 2.90 -5.29
C TYR A 357 6.25 2.00 -5.34
N ALA A 358 6.28 0.96 -6.19
CA ALA A 358 5.24 -0.05 -6.32
C ALA A 358 5.70 -1.39 -5.73
N ASN A 359 6.31 -1.37 -4.54
CA ASN A 359 6.73 -2.59 -3.86
C ASN A 359 5.54 -3.50 -3.53
N ARG A 360 5.81 -4.80 -3.36
CA ARG A 360 4.78 -5.80 -3.01
C ARG A 360 5.29 -6.75 -1.96
N GLN A 361 4.45 -7.14 -1.02
CA GLN A 361 4.81 -8.16 -0.04
C GLN A 361 4.39 -9.55 -0.54
N TRP A 362 4.88 -9.92 -1.73
CA TRP A 362 4.52 -11.14 -2.44
C TRP A 362 5.54 -12.26 -2.26
N ASN A 363 5.05 -13.50 -2.27
CA ASN A 363 5.87 -14.69 -2.42
C ASN A 363 6.72 -14.61 -3.68
N GLY A 364 7.96 -15.05 -3.59
CA GLY A 364 8.96 -14.89 -4.63
C GLY A 364 9.66 -13.54 -4.53
N LEU A 365 8.92 -12.43 -4.45
CA LEU A 365 9.53 -11.10 -4.31
C LEU A 365 10.18 -10.94 -2.92
N LEU A 366 9.49 -11.33 -1.84
CA LEU A 366 10.04 -11.41 -0.49
C LEU A 366 11.27 -12.32 -0.43
N GLY A 367 11.13 -13.58 -0.84
CA GLY A 367 12.16 -14.60 -0.69
C GLY A 367 13.33 -14.53 -1.68
N ARG A 368 13.17 -13.89 -2.84
CA ARG A 368 14.21 -13.81 -3.88
C ARG A 368 14.75 -12.39 -4.08
N PHE A 369 13.91 -11.37 -3.97
CA PHE A 369 14.34 -9.98 -4.14
C PHE A 369 14.73 -9.36 -2.79
N TYR A 370 13.76 -9.11 -1.91
CA TYR A 370 13.99 -8.39 -0.65
C TYR A 370 14.95 -9.12 0.30
N TYR A 371 14.81 -10.44 0.45
CA TYR A 371 15.73 -11.26 1.24
C TYR A 371 17.19 -11.07 0.81
N HIS A 372 17.45 -11.06 -0.49
CA HIS A 372 18.82 -10.98 -1.00
C HIS A 372 19.44 -9.60 -0.74
N ARG A 373 18.66 -8.52 -0.91
CA ARG A 373 19.11 -7.16 -0.54
C ARG A 373 19.51 -7.07 0.92
N TRP A 374 18.65 -7.59 1.81
CA TRP A 374 18.95 -7.65 3.24
C TRP A 374 20.16 -8.51 3.53
N GLN A 375 20.32 -9.66 2.87
CA GLN A 375 21.48 -10.52 3.04
C GLN A 375 22.79 -9.83 2.67
N MET A 376 22.84 -9.13 1.53
CA MET A 376 24.00 -8.35 1.08
C MET A 376 24.36 -7.27 2.09
N TRP A 377 23.37 -6.50 2.53
CA TRP A 377 23.55 -5.42 3.51
C TRP A 377 24.04 -5.93 4.86
N LEU A 378 23.39 -6.94 5.42
CA LEU A 378 23.74 -7.50 6.72
C LEU A 378 25.13 -8.16 6.69
N SER A 379 25.53 -8.75 5.57
CA SER A 379 26.91 -9.22 5.40
C SER A 379 27.90 -8.07 5.52
N ALA A 380 27.67 -6.96 4.82
CA ALA A 380 28.56 -5.81 4.87
C ALA A 380 28.65 -5.20 6.28
N LEU A 381 27.54 -5.12 7.02
CA LEU A 381 27.56 -4.67 8.40
C LEU A 381 28.38 -5.59 9.30
N ARG A 382 28.28 -6.91 9.14
CA ARG A 382 29.06 -7.87 9.93
C ARG A 382 30.55 -7.83 9.60
N ASP A 383 30.91 -7.69 8.32
CA ASP A 383 32.30 -7.54 7.93
C ASP A 383 32.88 -6.25 8.52
N ALA A 384 32.09 -5.17 8.53
CA ALA A 384 32.50 -3.87 9.06
C ALA A 384 32.57 -3.81 10.59
N VAL A 385 31.77 -4.59 11.33
CA VAL A 385 31.69 -4.47 12.80
C VAL A 385 33.04 -4.74 13.46
N GLY A 386 33.82 -5.70 12.93
CA GLY A 386 35.13 -6.07 13.43
C GLY A 386 36.30 -5.25 12.89
N GLN A 387 36.06 -4.34 11.93
CA GLN A 387 37.09 -3.53 11.29
C GLN A 387 37.24 -2.16 11.97
N PRO A 388 38.47 -1.63 12.10
CA PRO A 388 38.68 -0.28 12.60
C PRO A 388 38.19 0.76 11.59
N GLY A 389 37.70 1.90 12.08
CA GLY A 389 37.27 3.02 11.25
C GLY A 389 35.77 3.05 10.91
N PRO A 390 35.30 4.15 10.28
CA PRO A 390 33.89 4.31 9.92
C PRO A 390 33.50 3.36 8.79
N PHE A 391 32.24 2.90 8.80
CA PHE A 391 31.68 2.12 7.71
C PHE A 391 31.18 3.03 6.60
N ASP A 392 31.71 2.85 5.38
CA ASP A 392 31.22 3.50 4.17
C ASP A 392 30.15 2.62 3.49
N PRO A 393 28.88 3.06 3.43
CA PRO A 393 27.81 2.30 2.79
C PRO A 393 27.79 2.40 1.26
N GLU A 394 28.55 3.29 0.62
CA GLU A 394 28.48 3.50 -0.84
C GLU A 394 28.80 2.23 -1.66
N PRO A 395 29.88 1.47 -1.37
CA PRO A 395 30.23 0.30 -2.18
C PRO A 395 29.15 -0.80 -2.14
N ILE A 396 28.60 -1.08 -0.96
CA ILE A 396 27.52 -2.08 -0.84
C ILE A 396 26.23 -1.56 -1.45
N ARG A 397 25.95 -0.26 -1.35
CA ARG A 397 24.78 0.36 -1.99
C ARG A 397 24.87 0.20 -3.50
N GLN A 398 26.00 0.53 -4.13
CA GLN A 398 26.18 0.34 -5.56
C GLN A 398 26.00 -1.12 -5.97
N LYS A 399 26.60 -2.05 -5.22
CA LYS A 399 26.45 -3.49 -5.48
C LYS A 399 24.99 -3.96 -5.44
N ILE A 400 24.21 -3.46 -4.49
CA ILE A 400 22.77 -3.76 -4.41
C ILE A 400 22.05 -3.18 -5.64
N GLN A 401 22.32 -1.93 -6.02
CA GLN A 401 21.69 -1.29 -7.17
C GLN A 401 21.95 -2.02 -8.49
N ASP A 402 23.19 -2.43 -8.73
CA ASP A 402 23.58 -3.16 -9.93
C ASP A 402 22.86 -4.52 -10.00
N TRP A 403 22.78 -5.20 -8.84
CA TRP A 403 22.07 -6.48 -8.75
C TRP A 403 20.55 -6.31 -8.93
N GLU A 404 19.93 -5.28 -8.34
CA GLU A 404 18.49 -4.99 -8.51
C GLU A 404 18.15 -4.83 -9.99
N TYR A 405 18.99 -4.11 -10.73
CA TYR A 405 18.80 -3.91 -12.18
C TYR A 405 19.11 -5.15 -13.02
N GLY A 406 19.99 -6.02 -12.54
CA GLY A 406 20.17 -7.35 -13.13
C GLY A 406 18.94 -8.24 -12.92
N TRP A 407 18.32 -8.15 -11.74
CA TRP A 407 17.14 -8.95 -11.39
C TRP A 407 15.93 -8.65 -12.29
N THR A 408 15.75 -7.39 -12.72
CA THR A 408 14.65 -7.03 -13.62
C THR A 408 14.73 -7.70 -14.99
N ARG A 409 15.92 -8.15 -15.40
CA ARG A 409 16.18 -8.81 -16.69
C ARG A 409 16.26 -10.33 -16.60
N ALA A 410 16.13 -10.87 -15.40
CA ALA A 410 16.08 -12.31 -15.22
C ALA A 410 14.78 -12.88 -15.79
N THR A 411 14.82 -14.15 -16.20
CA THR A 411 13.66 -14.89 -16.72
C THR A 411 13.41 -16.16 -15.91
N ASP A 412 13.78 -16.15 -14.63
CA ASP A 412 13.48 -17.22 -13.70
C ASP A 412 11.95 -17.39 -13.53
N SER A 413 11.53 -18.56 -13.06
CA SER A 413 10.12 -18.89 -12.88
C SER A 413 9.76 -18.95 -11.41
N PHE A 414 8.53 -18.54 -11.10
CA PHE A 414 7.96 -18.53 -9.76
C PHE A 414 6.67 -19.36 -9.72
N PRO A 415 6.28 -19.89 -8.54
CA PRO A 415 5.00 -20.59 -8.40
C PRO A 415 3.81 -19.70 -8.78
N VAL A 416 2.87 -20.27 -9.53
CA VAL A 416 1.59 -19.61 -9.91
C VAL A 416 0.40 -20.16 -9.12
N GLU A 417 0.61 -21.22 -8.35
CA GLU A 417 -0.39 -21.83 -7.48
C GLU A 417 0.03 -21.67 -6.01
N PRO A 418 -0.92 -21.39 -5.10
CA PRO A 418 -0.63 -21.27 -3.69
C PRO A 418 -0.23 -22.64 -3.11
N SER A 419 0.60 -22.61 -2.07
CA SER A 419 1.05 -23.82 -1.37
C SER A 419 1.08 -23.63 0.15
N GLY A 420 0.82 -24.72 0.87
CA GLY A 420 0.75 -24.71 2.33
C GLY A 420 -0.63 -24.34 2.89
N ASP A 421 -0.82 -24.56 4.19
CA ASP A 421 -2.05 -24.18 4.89
C ASP A 421 -1.86 -22.84 5.61
N THR A 422 -2.62 -21.83 5.19
CA THR A 422 -2.57 -20.46 5.72
C THR A 422 -2.72 -20.41 7.24
N VAL A 423 -3.70 -21.13 7.80
CA VAL A 423 -3.98 -21.10 9.24
C VAL A 423 -2.85 -21.75 10.03
N ALA A 424 -2.34 -22.90 9.59
CA ALA A 424 -1.24 -23.61 10.25
C ALA A 424 0.06 -22.81 10.22
N ILE A 425 0.40 -22.22 9.07
CA ILE A 425 1.58 -21.37 8.90
C ILE A 425 1.44 -20.12 9.78
N ALA A 426 0.29 -19.45 9.75
CA ALA A 426 0.03 -18.27 10.58
C ALA A 426 0.12 -18.58 12.09
N LYS A 427 -0.43 -19.71 12.56
CA LYS A 427 -0.30 -20.14 13.97
C LYS A 427 1.16 -20.34 14.38
N LYS A 428 1.95 -20.99 13.53
CA LYS A 428 3.38 -21.21 13.77
C LYS A 428 4.13 -19.88 13.86
N GLN A 429 3.83 -18.94 12.96
CA GLN A 429 4.49 -17.63 12.92
C GLN A 429 4.05 -16.72 14.08
N LEU A 430 2.76 -16.72 14.44
CA LEU A 430 2.28 -16.02 15.64
C LEU A 430 3.02 -16.52 16.89
N ALA A 431 3.17 -17.84 17.05
CA ALA A 431 3.91 -18.42 18.17
C ALA A 431 5.39 -17.99 18.17
N ARG A 432 6.00 -17.85 16.99
CA ARG A 432 7.41 -17.46 16.84
C ARG A 432 7.65 -15.98 17.13
N TYR A 433 6.76 -15.09 16.69
CA TYR A 433 7.02 -13.65 16.63
C TYR A 433 6.23 -12.82 17.66
N SER A 434 5.18 -13.37 18.28
CA SER A 434 4.35 -12.59 19.20
C SER A 434 5.13 -12.07 20.40
N SER A 435 6.05 -12.84 21.00
CA SER A 435 6.87 -12.37 22.12
C SER A 435 7.72 -11.15 21.74
N ASP A 436 8.35 -11.18 20.58
CA ASP A 436 9.16 -10.08 20.07
C ASP A 436 8.29 -8.85 19.78
N ALA A 437 7.11 -9.07 19.19
CA ALA A 437 6.15 -8.00 18.90
C ALA A 437 5.64 -7.29 20.19
N PHE A 438 5.50 -7.99 21.31
CA PHE A 438 5.13 -7.40 22.61
C PHE A 438 6.31 -6.85 23.43
N ALA A 439 7.54 -7.23 23.12
CA ALA A 439 8.71 -6.78 23.86
C ALA A 439 8.90 -5.27 23.70
N GLN A 440 9.24 -4.54 24.77
CA GLN A 440 9.53 -3.10 24.66
C GLN A 440 10.88 -2.83 24.00
N ASP A 441 11.88 -3.67 24.28
CA ASP A 441 13.15 -3.71 23.57
C ASP A 441 13.36 -5.13 23.05
N LEU A 442 13.85 -5.26 21.81
CA LEU A 442 14.09 -6.56 21.16
C LEU A 442 15.37 -7.24 21.69
N LEU A 443 15.73 -6.94 22.94
CA LEU A 443 16.97 -7.24 23.62
C LEU A 443 16.72 -7.45 25.12
N ASN A 444 16.55 -8.71 25.53
CA ASN A 444 16.82 -9.18 26.89
C ASN A 444 16.82 -10.72 26.93
N GLU A 445 17.48 -11.38 25.97
CA GLU A 445 17.91 -12.76 26.20
C GLU A 445 19.16 -12.74 27.05
N GLN A 446 18.99 -12.73 28.38
CA GLN A 446 20.04 -13.30 29.22
C GLN A 446 20.18 -14.77 28.82
N PRO A 447 21.39 -15.25 28.47
CA PRO A 447 21.60 -16.67 28.24
C PRO A 447 21.15 -17.44 29.49
N GLY A 448 20.38 -18.50 29.26
CA GLY A 448 19.65 -19.22 30.27
C GLY A 448 20.43 -19.47 31.57
N LYS A 449 19.78 -19.22 32.69
CA LYS A 449 19.99 -20.03 33.88
C LYS A 449 19.47 -21.43 33.58
N SER A 450 20.28 -22.23 32.90
CA SER A 450 20.15 -23.68 32.95
C SER A 450 20.71 -24.16 34.29
N GLY A 451 19.86 -24.84 35.07
CA GLY A 451 20.28 -25.76 36.13
C GLY A 451 20.64 -25.14 37.48
N LYS A 452 19.69 -25.23 38.43
CA LYS A 452 19.93 -26.00 39.65
C LYS A 452 18.79 -26.97 39.86
#